data_AF-A0A7X7H9H1-F1
#
_entry.id   AF-A0A7X7H9H1-F1
#
_cell.length_a   1.000
_cell.length_b   1.000
_cell.length_c   1.000
_cell.angle_alpha   90.00
_cell.angle_beta   90.00
_cell.angle_gamma   90.00
#
_symmetry.space_group_name_H-M   'P 1'
#
loop_
_entity.id
_entity.type
_entity.pdbx_description
1 polymer ?
#
loop_
_entity_poly.entity_id
_entity_poly.type
_entity_poly.pdbx_seq_one_letter_code
_entity_poly.pdbx_strand_id
1 'polypeptide(L)'
;MLFDTTHILYVIISLLLTVGLMIVAKKYIKSPKNKLRFLRLFSIGTFCLHISIMWTTYLTGEVNYGYAFDNILFPIYFCNLAMYCLMICSFMNPNKKYYRPFATFTAWAGIFGSLISLFYPEYYLNTPTLKDWSVLKSMLSHSTMLVGCLYLFVGNYVKLDIKNIIYYCYGLVGCLLVGLFNNFFLGLFGKNKNSMYLKEPPLSEVPFLNFITIPLLMLLVIFITTQIKKLITLRHKKHELSMN
;
A
#
# COMPACT_ATOMS: atom_id res chain seq x y z
N MET A 1 10.73 1.68 -21.88
CA MET A 1 9.44 1.13 -22.39
C MET A 1 8.72 0.54 -21.19
N LEU A 2 7.41 0.82 -21.01
CA LEU A 2 6.63 0.15 -19.95
C LEU A 2 6.68 -1.37 -20.20
N PHE A 3 6.83 -2.18 -19.15
CA PHE A 3 6.89 -3.64 -19.26
C PHE A 3 8.06 -4.19 -20.09
N ASP A 4 9.27 -3.66 -19.90
CA ASP A 4 10.46 -4.37 -20.39
C ASP A 4 10.71 -5.68 -19.58
N THR A 5 11.63 -6.51 -20.07
CA THR A 5 11.95 -7.80 -19.44
C THR A 5 12.36 -7.65 -17.98
N THR A 6 13.11 -6.59 -17.63
CA THR A 6 13.59 -6.36 -16.26
C THR A 6 12.42 -6.06 -15.32
N HIS A 7 11.52 -5.17 -15.72
CA HIS A 7 10.33 -4.81 -14.96
C HIS A 7 9.38 -6.00 -14.80
N ILE A 8 9.09 -6.73 -15.89
CA ILE A 8 8.23 -7.92 -15.84
C ILE A 8 8.80 -8.97 -14.89
N LEU A 9 10.10 -9.28 -15.01
CA LEU A 9 10.76 -10.24 -14.13
C LEU A 9 10.71 -9.78 -12.67
N TYR A 10 10.96 -8.50 -12.40
CA TYR A 10 10.84 -7.95 -11.05
C TYR A 10 9.44 -8.15 -10.47
N VAL A 11 8.39 -7.82 -11.23
CA VAL A 11 7.00 -7.98 -10.78
C VAL A 11 6.69 -9.44 -10.48
N ILE A 12 7.04 -10.36 -11.39
CA ILE A 12 6.80 -11.80 -11.20
C ILE A 12 7.53 -12.31 -9.95
N ILE A 13 8.82 -12.04 -9.83
CA ILE A 13 9.63 -12.48 -8.69
C ILE A 13 9.09 -11.89 -7.39
N SER A 14 8.78 -10.59 -7.37
CA SER A 14 8.21 -9.90 -6.20
C SER A 14 6.89 -10.52 -5.75
N LEU A 15 5.98 -10.84 -6.70
CA LEU A 15 4.70 -11.46 -6.38
C LEU A 15 4.87 -12.91 -5.88
N LEU A 16 5.74 -13.70 -6.51
CA LEU A 16 6.06 -15.06 -6.05
C LEU A 16 6.65 -15.06 -4.65
N LEU A 17 7.61 -14.17 -4.38
CA LEU A 17 8.19 -14.01 -3.04
C LEU A 17 7.14 -13.55 -2.02
N THR A 18 6.26 -12.63 -2.41
CA THR A 18 5.16 -12.18 -1.55
C THR A 18 4.24 -13.34 -1.18
N VAL A 19 3.80 -14.14 -2.15
CA VAL A 19 2.94 -15.31 -1.92
C VAL A 19 3.66 -16.35 -1.06
N GLY A 20 4.91 -16.68 -1.39
CA GLY A 20 5.73 -17.61 -0.61
C GLY A 20 5.89 -17.16 0.84
N LEU A 21 6.22 -15.89 1.07
CA LEU A 21 6.30 -15.29 2.40
C LEU A 21 4.97 -15.35 3.14
N MET A 22 3.83 -15.09 2.48
CA MET A 22 2.51 -15.22 3.11
C MET A 22 2.19 -16.65 3.53
N ILE A 23 2.52 -17.64 2.70
CA ILE A 23 2.33 -19.07 3.02
C ILE A 23 3.18 -19.46 4.22
N VAL A 24 4.48 -19.12 4.20
CA VAL A 24 5.42 -19.39 5.29
C VAL A 24 4.96 -18.68 6.58
N ALA A 25 4.63 -17.39 6.49
CA ALA A 25 4.19 -16.61 7.64
C ALA A 25 2.91 -17.19 8.26
N LYS A 26 1.92 -17.59 7.44
CA LYS A 26 0.70 -18.26 7.92
C LYS A 26 1.01 -19.59 8.61
N LYS A 27 1.96 -20.37 8.09
CA LYS A 27 2.31 -21.70 8.60
C LYS A 27 3.10 -21.62 9.91
N TYR A 28 4.09 -20.73 10.02
CA TYR A 28 5.05 -20.74 11.13
C TYR A 28 4.81 -19.63 12.17
N ILE A 29 4.19 -18.50 11.82
CA ILE A 29 4.00 -17.38 12.76
C ILE A 29 2.65 -17.48 13.45
N LYS A 30 2.61 -18.26 14.54
CA LYS A 30 1.38 -18.51 15.31
C LYS A 30 1.19 -17.57 16.49
N SER A 31 2.26 -17.23 17.21
CA SER A 31 2.16 -16.45 18.45
C SER A 31 1.78 -14.98 18.17
N PRO A 32 0.88 -14.38 18.97
CA PRO A 32 0.48 -12.97 18.79
C PRO A 32 1.66 -12.00 18.77
N LYS A 33 2.66 -12.24 19.64
CA LYS A 33 3.89 -11.45 19.71
C LYS A 33 4.68 -11.51 18.40
N ASN A 34 4.85 -12.68 17.80
CA ASN A 34 5.61 -12.83 16.56
C ASN A 34 4.83 -12.30 15.36
N LYS A 35 3.49 -12.43 15.35
CA LYS A 35 2.67 -11.78 14.33
C LYS A 35 2.86 -10.27 14.33
N LEU A 36 2.91 -9.66 15.51
CA LEU A 36 3.09 -8.21 15.62
C LEU A 36 4.51 -7.79 15.22
N ARG A 37 5.54 -8.56 15.61
CA ARG A 37 6.93 -8.34 15.18
C ARG A 37 7.08 -8.43 13.67
N PHE A 38 6.45 -9.41 13.02
CA PHE A 38 6.47 -9.55 11.57
C PHE A 38 5.85 -8.34 10.89
N LEU A 39 4.65 -7.93 11.33
CA LEU A 39 3.98 -6.73 10.79
C LEU A 39 4.85 -5.47 10.96
N ARG A 40 5.46 -5.29 12.13
CA ARG A 40 6.36 -4.17 12.43
C ARG A 40 7.59 -4.17 11.53
N LEU A 41 8.24 -5.32 11.36
CA LEU A 41 9.42 -5.46 10.49
C LEU A 41 9.14 -4.94 9.09
N PHE A 42 8.04 -5.37 8.46
CA PHE A 42 7.69 -4.90 7.12
C PHE A 42 7.26 -3.43 7.12
N SER A 43 6.51 -2.97 8.13
CA SER A 43 6.10 -1.56 8.19
C SER A 43 7.29 -0.59 8.36
N ILE A 44 8.25 -0.94 9.22
CA ILE A 44 9.48 -0.16 9.43
C ILE A 44 10.35 -0.28 8.18
N GLY A 45 10.49 -1.47 7.62
CA GLY A 45 11.24 -1.71 6.39
C GLY A 45 10.75 -0.84 5.23
N THR A 46 9.43 -0.81 4.99
CA THR A 46 8.82 0.07 3.98
C THR A 46 9.13 1.54 4.24
N PHE A 47 8.97 2.00 5.48
CA PHE A 47 9.27 3.38 5.84
C PHE A 47 10.75 3.73 5.65
N CYS A 48 11.66 2.87 6.12
CA CYS A 48 13.11 3.02 5.95
C CYS A 48 13.51 3.04 4.48
N LEU A 49 12.93 2.17 3.65
CA LEU A 49 13.14 2.19 2.19
C LEU A 49 12.64 3.48 1.56
N HIS A 50 11.50 4.01 2.00
CA HIS A 50 10.95 5.27 1.50
C HIS A 50 11.87 6.46 1.81
N ILE A 51 12.31 6.60 3.07
CA ILE A 51 13.21 7.68 3.48
C ILE A 51 14.67 7.44 3.09
N SER A 52 15.01 6.25 2.58
CA SER A 52 16.40 5.84 2.28
C SER A 52 17.13 6.84 1.38
N ILE A 53 16.41 7.50 0.48
CA ILE A 53 16.95 8.49 -0.46
C ILE A 53 17.62 9.69 0.24
N MET A 54 17.16 10.07 1.44
CA MET A 54 17.80 11.15 2.21
C MET A 54 19.23 10.77 2.60
N TRP A 55 19.43 9.53 3.05
CA TRP A 55 20.73 9.02 3.49
C TRP A 55 21.60 8.67 2.30
N THR A 56 21.05 8.05 1.25
CA THR A 56 21.85 7.71 0.06
C THR A 56 22.35 8.96 -0.63
N THR A 57 21.52 9.99 -0.78
CA THR A 57 21.96 11.25 -1.41
C THR A 57 23.03 11.97 -0.60
N TYR A 58 22.96 11.88 0.73
CA TYR A 58 24.02 12.37 1.63
C TYR A 58 25.32 11.55 1.49
N LEU A 59 25.22 10.22 1.39
CA LEU A 59 26.39 9.33 1.35
C LEU A 59 27.07 9.22 -0.02
N THR A 60 26.31 9.41 -1.10
CA THR A 60 26.81 9.25 -2.48
C THR A 60 26.96 10.57 -3.21
N GLY A 61 26.40 11.66 -2.68
CA GLY A 61 26.57 13.00 -3.24
C GLY A 61 27.83 13.66 -2.71
N GLU A 62 28.39 14.61 -3.47
CA GLU A 62 29.48 15.49 -3.02
C GLU A 62 28.97 16.60 -2.07
N VAL A 63 27.78 16.42 -1.50
CA VAL A 63 27.08 17.43 -0.69
C VAL A 63 26.91 16.92 0.75
N ASN A 64 27.11 17.80 1.73
CA ASN A 64 26.95 17.49 3.16
C ASN A 64 25.48 17.56 3.64
N TYR A 65 24.52 17.30 2.75
CA TYR A 65 23.09 17.29 3.09
C TYR A 65 22.33 16.24 2.27
N GLY A 66 21.25 15.70 2.84
CA GLY A 66 20.36 14.76 2.16
C GLY A 66 19.15 15.44 1.52
N TYR A 67 18.72 14.97 0.34
CA TYR A 67 17.53 15.50 -0.32
C TYR A 67 16.23 14.96 0.29
N ALA A 68 15.41 15.86 0.82
CA ALA A 68 14.09 15.57 1.35
C ALA A 68 12.99 16.08 0.41
N PHE A 69 12.72 15.31 -0.65
CA PHE A 69 11.64 15.60 -1.60
C PHE A 69 10.27 15.67 -0.90
N ASP A 70 9.35 16.46 -1.46
CA ASP A 70 8.05 16.75 -0.81
C ASP A 70 7.23 15.50 -0.49
N ASN A 71 7.26 14.48 -1.36
CA ASN A 71 6.58 13.19 -1.17
C ASN A 71 7.26 12.29 -0.12
N ILE A 72 8.46 12.64 0.34
CA ILE A 72 9.11 12.00 1.48
C ILE A 72 8.53 12.57 2.76
N LEU A 73 8.49 13.89 2.84
CA LEU A 73 8.08 14.64 4.02
C LEU A 73 6.56 14.62 4.24
N PHE A 74 5.80 14.73 3.16
CA PHE A 74 4.34 14.80 3.18
C PHE A 74 3.74 13.61 2.44
N PRO A 75 2.59 13.09 2.89
CA PRO A 75 1.85 12.07 2.15
C PRO A 75 1.17 12.69 0.92
N ILE A 76 1.96 13.02 -0.11
CA ILE A 76 1.46 13.60 -1.36
C ILE A 76 0.69 12.55 -2.16
N TYR A 77 1.24 11.34 -2.31
CA TYR A 77 0.58 10.27 -3.05
C TYR A 77 -0.14 9.29 -2.12
N PHE A 78 -1.12 8.58 -2.68
CA PHE A 78 -1.92 7.59 -1.96
C PHE A 78 -1.06 6.49 -1.31
N CYS A 79 -0.02 6.02 -2.00
CA CYS A 79 0.90 5.02 -1.45
C CYS A 79 1.73 5.56 -0.27
N ASN A 80 2.10 6.84 -0.24
CA ASN A 80 2.78 7.44 0.91
C ASN A 80 1.90 7.40 2.14
N LEU A 81 0.63 7.80 2.00
CA LEU A 81 -0.33 7.73 3.11
C LEU A 81 -0.54 6.28 3.57
N ALA A 82 -0.72 5.34 2.64
CA ALA A 82 -0.90 3.92 2.97
C ALA A 82 0.30 3.34 3.74
N MET A 83 1.53 3.72 3.37
CA MET A 83 2.75 3.36 4.11
C MET A 83 2.71 3.92 5.54
N TYR A 84 2.40 5.21 5.72
CA TYR A 84 2.31 5.81 7.05
C TYR A 84 1.21 5.13 7.88
N CYS A 85 0.06 4.81 7.28
CA CYS A 85 -1.00 4.04 7.91
C CYS A 85 -0.52 2.65 8.32
N LEU A 86 0.28 1.96 7.49
CA LEU A 86 0.86 0.65 7.82
C LEU A 86 1.80 0.74 9.03
N MET A 87 2.65 1.77 9.07
CA MET A 87 3.52 2.04 10.22
C MET A 87 2.71 2.30 11.48
N ILE A 88 1.73 3.20 11.44
CA ILE A 88 0.87 3.50 12.61
C ILE A 88 0.11 2.22 13.04
N CYS A 89 -0.48 1.50 12.10
CA CYS A 89 -1.25 0.29 12.35
C CYS A 89 -0.42 -0.80 13.05
N SER A 90 0.87 -0.93 12.72
CA SER A 90 1.74 -1.95 13.33
C SER A 90 2.09 -1.70 14.79
N PHE A 91 1.93 -0.46 15.26
CA PHE A 91 2.17 -0.07 16.65
C PHE A 91 0.89 0.14 17.47
N MET A 92 -0.27 0.28 16.81
CA MET A 92 -1.55 0.36 17.49
C MET A 92 -1.89 -0.93 18.26
N ASN A 93 -2.66 -0.78 19.34
CA ASN A 93 -3.15 -1.91 20.12
C ASN A 93 -4.33 -2.61 19.40
N PRO A 94 -4.22 -3.89 19.02
CA PRO A 94 -5.26 -4.61 18.30
C PRO A 94 -6.60 -4.74 19.04
N ASN A 95 -6.61 -4.57 20.36
CA ASN A 95 -7.80 -4.70 21.21
C ASN A 95 -8.69 -3.45 21.19
N LYS A 96 -8.24 -2.34 20.59
CA LYS A 96 -9.00 -1.09 20.55
C LYS A 96 -10.08 -1.11 19.47
N LYS A 97 -11.25 -0.51 19.75
CA LYS A 97 -12.41 -0.49 18.84
C LYS A 97 -12.13 0.09 17.45
N TYR A 98 -11.25 1.09 17.39
CA TYR A 98 -10.86 1.78 16.14
C TYR A 98 -9.74 1.07 15.38
N TYR A 99 -9.09 0.06 15.97
CA TYR A 99 -8.03 -0.69 15.30
C TYR A 99 -8.56 -1.38 14.05
N ARG A 100 -9.70 -2.07 14.16
CA ARG A 100 -10.21 -2.88 13.05
C ARG A 100 -10.58 -2.03 11.82
N PRO A 101 -11.35 -0.93 11.93
CA PRO A 101 -11.57 -0.05 10.78
C PRO A 101 -10.27 0.48 10.16
N PHE A 102 -9.34 0.94 11.00
CA PHE A 102 -8.07 1.51 10.56
C PHE A 102 -7.18 0.48 9.85
N ALA A 103 -7.04 -0.72 10.43
CA ALA A 103 -6.30 -1.84 9.87
C ALA A 103 -6.93 -2.33 8.56
N THR A 104 -8.26 -2.36 8.46
CA THR A 104 -8.95 -2.72 7.22
C THR A 104 -8.66 -1.71 6.11
N PHE A 105 -8.76 -0.41 6.40
CA PHE A 105 -8.41 0.62 5.43
C PHE A 105 -6.94 0.50 5.01
N THR A 106 -6.04 0.41 5.99
CA THR A 106 -4.59 0.26 5.77
C THR A 106 -4.27 -0.94 4.87
N ALA A 107 -4.88 -2.10 5.13
CA ALA A 107 -4.66 -3.31 4.37
C ALA A 107 -5.05 -3.13 2.90
N TRP A 108 -6.25 -2.61 2.64
CA TRP A 108 -6.69 -2.40 1.26
C TRP A 108 -5.94 -1.27 0.57
N ALA A 109 -5.72 -0.15 1.25
CA ALA A 109 -5.03 1.01 0.70
C ALA A 109 -3.60 0.65 0.30
N GLY A 110 -2.88 -0.09 1.15
CA GLY A 110 -1.54 -0.54 0.82
C GLY A 110 -1.49 -1.62 -0.25
N ILE A 111 -2.47 -2.53 -0.33
CA ILE A 111 -2.57 -3.50 -1.44
C ILE A 111 -2.79 -2.77 -2.77
N PHE A 112 -3.77 -1.87 -2.84
CA PHE A 112 -4.02 -1.12 -4.07
C PHE A 112 -2.85 -0.21 -4.43
N GLY A 113 -2.34 0.56 -3.47
CA GLY A 113 -1.21 1.47 -3.68
C GLY A 113 0.03 0.73 -4.15
N SER A 114 0.35 -0.43 -3.56
CA SER A 114 1.51 -1.22 -4.00
C SER A 114 1.30 -1.86 -5.36
N LEU A 115 0.15 -2.48 -5.64
CA LEU A 115 -0.10 -3.11 -6.92
C LEU A 115 -0.11 -2.10 -8.07
N ILE A 116 -0.84 -0.99 -7.92
CA ILE A 116 -0.89 0.07 -8.93
C ILE A 116 0.53 0.58 -9.22
N SER A 117 1.31 0.90 -8.18
CA SER A 117 2.68 1.41 -8.36
C SER A 117 3.70 0.37 -8.80
N LEU A 118 3.44 -0.93 -8.66
CA LEU A 118 4.29 -2.00 -9.19
C LEU A 118 4.00 -2.27 -10.67
N PHE A 119 2.73 -2.24 -11.09
CA PHE A 119 2.33 -2.46 -12.49
C PHE A 119 2.48 -1.20 -13.34
N TYR A 120 2.27 -0.02 -12.77
CA TYR A 120 2.42 1.27 -13.45
C TYR A 120 3.37 2.22 -12.68
N PRO A 121 4.68 1.91 -12.65
CA PRO A 121 5.68 2.69 -11.95
C PRO A 121 6.15 3.91 -12.76
N GLU A 122 5.59 5.10 -12.52
CA GLU A 122 6.07 6.35 -13.14
C GLU A 122 7.58 6.58 -12.96
N TYR A 123 8.11 6.23 -11.80
CA TYR A 123 9.54 6.35 -11.51
C TYR A 123 10.42 5.44 -12.37
N TYR A 124 9.93 4.26 -12.77
CA TYR A 124 10.64 3.36 -13.69
C TYR A 124 10.47 3.82 -15.14
N LEU A 125 9.33 4.41 -15.49
CA LEU A 125 9.10 4.97 -16.82
C LEU A 125 10.13 6.07 -17.16
N ASN A 126 10.42 6.93 -16.19
CA ASN A 126 11.40 8.00 -16.35
C ASN A 126 12.85 7.51 -16.36
N THR A 127 13.13 6.39 -15.70
CA THR A 127 14.49 5.84 -15.57
C THR A 127 14.40 4.30 -15.53
N PRO A 128 14.35 3.61 -16.68
CA PRO A 128 14.05 2.17 -16.76
C PRO A 128 15.26 1.31 -16.43
N THR A 129 15.77 1.43 -15.21
CA THR A 129 16.90 0.66 -14.70
C THR A 129 16.81 0.45 -13.21
N LEU A 130 16.97 -0.80 -12.78
CA LEU A 130 17.05 -1.14 -11.35
C LEU A 130 18.40 -0.80 -10.73
N LYS A 131 19.38 -0.34 -11.52
CA LYS A 131 20.66 0.19 -11.00
C LYS A 131 20.47 1.55 -10.34
N ASP A 132 19.44 2.29 -10.74
CA ASP A 132 19.09 3.55 -10.08
C ASP A 132 18.46 3.25 -8.71
N TRP A 133 19.07 3.81 -7.66
CA TRP A 133 18.60 3.59 -6.30
C TRP A 133 17.18 4.12 -6.08
N SER A 134 16.82 5.28 -6.66
CA SER A 134 15.49 5.87 -6.52
C SER A 134 14.41 4.95 -7.11
N VAL A 135 14.73 4.27 -8.21
CA VAL A 135 13.84 3.28 -8.83
C VAL A 135 13.76 2.03 -7.98
N LEU A 136 14.91 1.45 -7.61
CA LEU A 136 14.98 0.21 -6.83
C LEU A 136 14.31 0.36 -5.45
N LYS A 137 14.60 1.43 -4.72
CA LYS A 137 14.00 1.68 -3.40
C LYS A 137 12.48 1.87 -3.50
N SER A 138 12.00 2.50 -4.57
CA SER A 138 10.56 2.67 -4.81
C SER A 138 9.92 1.31 -5.06
N MET A 139 10.50 0.48 -5.94
CA MET A 139 10.01 -0.88 -6.18
C MET A 139 9.98 -1.72 -4.90
N LEU A 140 11.08 -1.75 -4.14
CA LEU A 140 11.19 -2.52 -2.90
C LEU A 140 10.25 -2.01 -1.81
N SER A 141 10.07 -0.69 -1.70
CA SER A 141 9.14 -0.09 -0.74
C SER A 141 7.71 -0.56 -1.03
N HIS A 142 7.26 -0.52 -2.29
CA HIS A 142 5.92 -1.01 -2.64
C HIS A 142 5.79 -2.52 -2.43
N SER A 143 6.81 -3.33 -2.74
CA SER A 143 6.82 -4.77 -2.47
C SER A 143 6.72 -5.08 -0.97
N THR A 144 7.47 -4.39 -0.12
CA THR A 144 7.42 -4.59 1.34
C THR A 144 6.09 -4.09 1.93
N MET A 145 5.53 -3.01 1.39
CA MET A 145 4.21 -2.50 1.77
C MET A 145 3.13 -3.52 1.45
N LEU A 146 3.18 -4.15 0.25
CA LEU A 146 2.26 -5.20 -0.16
C LEU A 146 2.31 -6.38 0.83
N VAL A 147 3.50 -6.82 1.21
CA VAL A 147 3.70 -7.89 2.20
C VAL A 147 3.06 -7.52 3.54
N GLY A 148 3.35 -6.34 4.08
CA GLY A 148 2.79 -5.89 5.36
C GLY A 148 1.26 -5.78 5.34
N CYS A 149 0.69 -5.27 4.24
CA CYS A 149 -0.74 -5.06 4.10
C CYS A 149 -1.52 -6.36 3.84
N LEU A 150 -0.99 -7.28 3.03
CA LEU A 150 -1.56 -8.63 2.89
C LEU A 150 -1.49 -9.40 4.21
N TYR A 151 -0.41 -9.20 4.97
CA TYR A 151 -0.25 -9.86 6.25
C TYR A 151 -1.31 -9.43 7.28
N LEU A 152 -1.91 -8.25 7.16
CA LEU A 152 -3.06 -7.87 8.00
C LEU A 152 -4.24 -8.86 7.84
N PHE A 153 -4.46 -9.38 6.64
CA PHE A 153 -5.44 -10.45 6.41
C PHE A 153 -4.92 -11.82 6.86
N VAL A 154 -3.71 -12.20 6.44
CA VAL A 154 -3.13 -13.53 6.72
C VAL A 154 -2.90 -13.75 8.22
N GLY A 155 -2.49 -12.70 8.94
CA GLY A 155 -2.30 -12.68 10.39
C GLY A 155 -3.60 -12.69 11.20
N ASN A 156 -4.76 -12.58 10.54
CA ASN A 156 -6.11 -12.44 11.12
C ASN A 156 -6.35 -11.12 11.89
N TYR A 157 -5.62 -10.05 11.58
CA TYR A 157 -5.92 -8.72 12.11
C TYR A 157 -7.17 -8.12 11.45
N VAL A 158 -7.36 -8.43 10.17
CA VAL A 158 -8.52 -8.03 9.37
C VAL A 158 -9.23 -9.28 8.85
N LYS A 159 -10.55 -9.33 9.01
CA LYS A 159 -11.40 -10.34 8.38
C LYS A 159 -12.00 -9.76 7.11
N LEU A 160 -11.92 -10.50 6.01
CA LEU A 160 -12.65 -10.18 4.78
C LEU A 160 -14.16 -10.29 5.02
N ASP A 161 -14.85 -9.17 5.01
CA ASP A 161 -16.29 -9.03 5.28
C ASP A 161 -16.84 -7.80 4.54
N ILE A 162 -18.15 -7.71 4.34
CA ILE A 162 -18.81 -6.60 3.65
C ILE A 162 -18.57 -5.26 4.38
N LYS A 163 -18.38 -5.29 5.70
CA LYS A 163 -18.00 -4.12 6.51
C LYS A 163 -16.69 -3.48 6.05
N ASN A 164 -15.85 -4.21 5.30
CA ASN A 164 -14.62 -3.67 4.75
C ASN A 164 -14.88 -2.52 3.78
N ILE A 165 -15.99 -2.54 3.05
CA ILE A 165 -16.40 -1.45 2.16
C ILE A 165 -16.62 -0.18 3.00
N ILE A 166 -17.41 -0.30 4.07
CA ILE A 166 -17.71 0.83 4.97
C ILE A 166 -16.42 1.39 5.59
N TYR A 167 -15.56 0.52 6.11
CA TYR A 167 -14.28 0.95 6.70
C TYR A 167 -13.35 1.59 5.68
N TYR A 168 -13.33 1.07 4.45
CA TYR A 168 -12.56 1.67 3.37
C TYR A 168 -13.11 3.03 2.97
N CYS A 169 -14.44 3.21 2.88
CA CYS A 169 -15.08 4.51 2.65
C CYS A 169 -14.66 5.55 3.71
N TYR A 170 -14.67 5.20 5.00
CA TYR A 170 -14.19 6.13 6.03
C TYR A 170 -12.72 6.52 5.83
N GLY A 171 -11.88 5.58 5.44
CA GLY A 171 -10.48 5.86 5.14
C GLY A 171 -10.29 6.74 3.89
N LEU A 172 -11.11 6.55 2.85
CA LEU A 172 -11.12 7.41 1.66
C LEU A 172 -11.49 8.86 1.97
N VAL A 173 -12.46 9.08 2.88
CA VAL A 173 -12.75 10.42 3.41
C VAL A 173 -11.52 10.98 4.12
N GLY A 174 -10.80 10.16 4.89
CA GLY A 174 -9.52 10.52 5.47
C GLY A 174 -8.47 10.93 4.42
N CYS A 175 -8.35 10.20 3.31
CA CYS A 175 -7.48 10.56 2.20
C CYS A 175 -7.83 11.92 1.60
N LEU A 176 -9.13 12.20 1.42
CA LEU A 176 -9.59 13.51 0.93
C LEU A 176 -9.15 14.63 1.88
N LEU A 177 -9.33 14.46 3.19
CA LEU A 177 -8.91 15.45 4.19
C LEU A 177 -7.39 15.67 4.16
N VAL A 178 -6.60 14.60 4.08
CA VAL A 178 -5.14 14.69 3.98
C VAL A 178 -4.71 15.38 2.68
N GLY A 179 -5.34 15.06 1.55
CA GLY A 179 -5.06 15.69 0.27
C GLY A 179 -5.39 17.18 0.26
N LEU A 180 -6.55 17.57 0.79
CA LEU A 180 -6.96 18.97 0.95
C LEU A 180 -5.99 19.72 1.87
N PHE A 181 -5.64 19.13 3.01
CA PHE A 181 -4.67 19.70 3.93
C PHE A 181 -3.32 19.95 3.26
N ASN A 182 -2.74 18.94 2.61
CA ASN A 182 -1.44 19.07 1.95
C ASN A 182 -1.47 20.11 0.83
N ASN A 183 -2.53 20.12 0.00
CA ASN A 183 -2.67 21.08 -1.08
C ASN A 183 -2.79 22.52 -0.56
N PHE A 184 -3.52 22.72 0.53
CA PHE A 184 -3.66 24.03 1.17
C PHE A 184 -2.35 24.45 1.85
N PHE A 185 -1.81 23.61 2.75
CA PHE A 185 -0.61 23.91 3.53
C PHE A 185 0.59 24.18 2.64
N LEU A 186 0.87 23.32 1.65
CA LEU A 186 1.98 23.53 0.73
C LEU A 186 1.72 24.73 -0.20
N GLY A 187 0.46 24.99 -0.54
CA GLY A 187 0.04 26.19 -1.27
C GLY A 187 0.39 27.49 -0.56
N LEU A 188 0.30 27.54 0.78
CA LEU A 188 0.71 28.71 1.57
C LEU A 188 2.20 29.03 1.43
N PHE A 189 3.03 28.04 1.06
CA PHE A 189 4.46 28.20 0.80
C PHE A 189 4.80 28.23 -0.70
N GLY A 190 3.80 28.49 -1.56
CA GLY A 190 4.00 28.58 -3.02
C GLY A 190 4.22 27.24 -3.73
N LYS A 191 4.06 26.10 -3.03
CA LYS A 191 4.21 24.75 -3.61
C LYS A 191 2.86 24.24 -4.12
N ASN A 192 2.61 24.38 -5.42
CA ASN A 192 1.41 23.83 -6.05
C ASN A 192 1.57 22.31 -6.29
N LYS A 193 1.13 21.49 -5.34
CA LYS A 193 1.11 20.02 -5.47
C LYS A 193 -0.28 19.50 -5.80
N ASN A 194 -0.30 18.33 -6.45
CA ASN A 194 -1.50 17.55 -6.73
C ASN A 194 -1.62 16.38 -5.74
N SER A 195 -1.77 16.71 -4.45
CA SER A 195 -1.86 15.69 -3.39
C SER A 195 -3.12 14.87 -3.55
N MET A 196 -2.99 13.54 -3.41
CA MET A 196 -4.04 12.53 -3.59
C MET A 196 -4.74 12.61 -4.96
N TYR A 197 -4.09 13.22 -5.96
CA TYR A 197 -4.65 13.43 -7.30
C TYR A 197 -5.97 14.21 -7.30
N LEU A 198 -6.14 15.14 -6.35
CA LEU A 198 -7.37 15.92 -6.21
C LEU A 198 -7.54 17.04 -7.25
N LYS A 199 -6.44 17.52 -7.85
CA LYS A 199 -6.48 18.60 -8.86
C LYS A 199 -6.52 18.04 -10.27
N GLU A 200 -5.66 17.05 -10.53
CA GLU A 200 -5.49 16.43 -11.85
C GLU A 200 -5.45 14.91 -11.69
N PRO A 201 -5.93 14.16 -12.70
CA PRO A 201 -5.83 12.71 -12.70
C PRO A 201 -4.35 12.27 -12.70
N PRO A 202 -4.03 11.06 -12.18
CA PRO A 202 -2.68 10.50 -12.24
C PRO A 202 -2.18 10.31 -13.68
N LEU A 203 -3.09 10.06 -14.63
CA LEU A 203 -2.75 9.84 -16.04
C LEU A 203 -3.47 10.88 -16.89
N SER A 204 -2.70 11.76 -17.54
CA SER A 204 -3.24 12.79 -18.44
C SER A 204 -3.95 12.21 -19.66
N GLU A 205 -3.49 11.04 -20.13
CA GLU A 205 -4.05 10.31 -21.29
C GLU A 205 -5.43 9.72 -21.00
N VAL A 206 -5.76 9.54 -19.71
CA VAL A 206 -6.96 8.80 -19.26
C VAL A 206 -7.72 9.63 -18.21
N PRO A 207 -8.28 10.79 -18.57
CA PRO A 207 -8.79 11.77 -17.59
C PRO A 207 -10.00 11.27 -16.79
N PHE A 208 -10.69 10.24 -17.27
CA PHE A 208 -11.79 9.60 -16.53
C PHE A 208 -11.30 8.84 -15.30
N LEU A 209 -10.02 8.43 -15.23
CA LEU A 209 -9.41 7.82 -14.05
C LEU A 209 -8.99 8.90 -13.05
N ASN A 210 -9.96 9.55 -12.43
CA ASN A 210 -9.73 10.63 -11.46
C ASN A 210 -9.91 10.15 -10.00
N PHE A 211 -9.82 11.09 -9.05
CA PHE A 211 -9.96 10.86 -7.61
C PHE A 211 -11.32 10.32 -7.17
N ILE A 212 -12.33 10.29 -8.04
CA ILE A 212 -13.64 9.68 -7.78
C ILE A 212 -13.69 8.27 -8.38
N THR A 213 -13.34 8.14 -9.66
CA THR A 213 -13.42 6.87 -10.39
C THR A 213 -12.50 5.81 -9.80
N ILE A 214 -11.27 6.18 -9.46
CA ILE A 214 -10.28 5.24 -8.91
C ILE A 214 -10.78 4.62 -7.58
N PRO A 215 -11.21 5.41 -6.57
CA PRO A 215 -11.81 4.84 -5.36
C PRO A 215 -13.07 4.00 -5.59
N LEU A 216 -13.93 4.37 -6.53
CA LEU A 216 -15.11 3.56 -6.87
C LEU A 216 -14.72 2.18 -7.42
N LEU A 217 -13.72 2.12 -8.29
CA LEU A 217 -13.17 0.86 -8.79
C LEU A 217 -12.55 0.03 -7.65
N MET A 218 -11.82 0.67 -6.73
CA MET A 218 -11.29 -0.01 -5.54
C MET A 218 -12.41 -0.60 -4.67
N LEU A 219 -13.48 0.16 -4.42
CA LEU A 219 -14.65 -0.31 -3.67
C LEU A 219 -15.34 -1.50 -4.35
N LEU A 220 -15.45 -1.45 -5.68
CA LEU A 220 -15.99 -2.56 -6.48
C LEU A 220 -15.13 -3.82 -6.34
N VAL A 221 -13.79 -3.70 -6.40
CA VAL A 221 -12.88 -4.83 -6.20
C VAL A 221 -13.00 -5.40 -4.78
N ILE A 222 -13.10 -4.55 -3.76
CA ILE A 222 -13.35 -5.00 -2.37
C ILE A 222 -14.67 -5.77 -2.31
N PHE A 223 -15.74 -5.22 -2.89
CA PHE A 223 -17.06 -5.86 -2.92
C PHE A 223 -16.98 -7.24 -3.58
N ILE A 224 -16.45 -7.33 -4.80
CA ILE A 224 -16.30 -8.60 -5.54
C ILE A 224 -15.49 -9.61 -4.72
N THR A 225 -14.36 -9.19 -4.14
CA THR A 225 -13.51 -10.07 -3.33
C THR A 225 -14.27 -10.61 -2.10
N THR A 226 -15.06 -9.77 -1.44
CA THR A 226 -15.88 -10.19 -0.29
C THR A 226 -16.99 -11.17 -0.71
N GLN A 227 -17.61 -10.98 -1.88
CA GLN A 227 -18.62 -11.91 -2.40
C GLN A 227 -18.01 -13.26 -2.79
N ILE A 228 -16.86 -13.26 -3.47
CA ILE A 228 -16.13 -14.49 -3.82
C ILE A 228 -15.83 -15.31 -2.56
N LYS A 229 -15.31 -14.67 -1.50
CA LYS A 229 -15.07 -15.35 -0.23
C LYS A 229 -16.35 -15.95 0.36
N LYS A 230 -17.45 -15.20 0.34
CA LYS A 230 -18.75 -15.65 0.85
C LYS A 230 -19.21 -16.90 0.10
N LEU A 231 -19.12 -16.90 -1.23
CA LEU A 231 -19.49 -18.04 -2.07
C LEU A 231 -18.63 -19.28 -1.80
N ILE A 232 -17.30 -19.12 -1.69
CA ILE A 232 -16.38 -20.22 -1.34
C ILE A 232 -16.74 -20.82 0.02
N THR A 233 -17.01 -19.97 1.02
CA THR A 233 -17.35 -20.40 2.38
C THR A 233 -18.69 -21.15 2.41
N LEU A 234 -19.71 -20.66 1.69
CA LEU A 234 -21.01 -21.32 1.59
C LEU A 234 -20.91 -22.68 0.89
N ARG A 235 -20.10 -22.78 -0.18
CA ARG A 235 -19.89 -24.04 -0.90
C ARG A 235 -19.21 -25.09 -0.02
N HIS A 236 -18.21 -24.69 0.76
CA HIS A 236 -17.52 -25.59 1.69
C HIS A 236 -18.47 -26.10 2.78
N LYS A 237 -19.27 -25.20 3.37
CA LYS A 237 -20.27 -25.58 4.39
C LYS A 237 -21.33 -26.52 3.84
N LYS A 238 -21.79 -26.31 2.60
CA LYS A 238 -22.75 -27.21 1.94
C LYS A 238 -22.15 -28.61 1.73
N HIS A 239 -20.87 -28.69 1.35
CA HIS A 239 -20.16 -29.96 1.17
C HIS A 239 -20.00 -30.73 2.48
N GLU A 240 -19.65 -30.06 3.57
CA GLU A 240 -19.58 -30.66 4.91
C GLU A 240 -20.94 -31.22 5.37
N LEU A 241 -22.03 -30.49 5.11
CA LEU A 241 -23.38 -30.93 5.46
C LEU A 241 -23.90 -32.08 4.59
N SER A 242 -23.39 -32.26 3.36
CA SER A 242 -23.76 -33.41 2.51
C SER A 242 -22.98 -34.68 2.82
N MET A 243 -21.93 -34.59 3.64
CA MET A 243 -21.08 -35.72 4.05
C MET A 243 -21.39 -36.26 5.45
N ASN A 244 -22.22 -35.55 6.22
CA ASN A 244 -22.73 -35.97 7.52
C ASN A 244 -24.20 -36.39 7.39
#